data_AF-A0A1L3MVM3-F1
#
_entry.id   AF-A0A1L3MVM3-F1
#
_cell.length_a   1.000
_cell.length_b   1.000
_cell.length_c   1.000
_cell.angle_alpha   90.00
_cell.angle_beta   90.00
_cell.angle_gamma   90.00
#
_symmetry.space_group_name_H-M   'P 1'
#
loop_
_entity.id
_entity.type
_entity.pdbx_description
1 polymer ?
#
loop_
_entity_poly.entity_id
_entity_poly.type
_entity_poly.pdbx_seq_one_letter_code
_entity_poly.pdbx_strand_id
1 'polypeptide(L)'
;MGNFNRLKFVSKIVSSSLLVLTFLCVSFLAMPIIGMAESNQEQEPMEEIKESKKFRKEFGLNSDISHINDVISLKEVPESKESYGVWLTQDEFSELKNRFEKQEKEVPEIINYIKQSIPEEEFGGLYVDQSDKGVVTITFTKDLKNYMKEMKEIKKYIKMIIK
;
A
#
# COMPACT_ATOMS: atom_id res chain seq x y z
N MET A 1 3.14 -46.07 64.11
CA MET A 1 3.10 -47.11 63.05
C MET A 1 2.92 -46.36 61.74
N GLY A 2 3.94 -46.03 60.94
CA GLY A 2 4.98 -46.89 60.36
C GLY A 2 4.37 -47.65 59.17
N ASN A 3 4.92 -47.71 57.96
CA ASN A 3 6.07 -47.13 57.28
C ASN A 3 5.93 -47.62 55.81
N PHE A 4 6.42 -46.84 54.83
CA PHE A 4 7.18 -47.31 53.65
C PHE A 4 6.52 -48.29 52.64
N ASN A 5 6.30 -47.84 51.40
CA ASN A 5 7.22 -47.88 50.24
C ASN A 5 7.28 -49.21 49.46
N ARG A 6 7.05 -49.05 48.14
CA ARG A 6 7.69 -49.74 47.00
C ARG A 6 7.54 -51.25 46.87
N LEU A 7 6.95 -51.69 45.76
CA LEU A 7 7.35 -52.94 45.12
C LEU A 7 7.55 -52.80 43.60
N LYS A 8 8.83 -52.90 43.21
CA LYS A 8 9.44 -53.62 42.05
C LYS A 8 8.99 -53.17 40.65
N PHE A 9 9.77 -52.60 39.74
CA PHE A 9 11.20 -52.69 39.35
C PHE A 9 11.76 -54.10 39.12
N VAL A 10 12.43 -54.24 37.96
CA VAL A 10 13.23 -55.37 37.42
C VAL A 10 12.36 -56.50 36.82
N SER A 11 12.52 -57.01 35.58
CA SER A 11 13.72 -57.18 34.77
C SER A 11 13.42 -57.68 33.33
N LYS A 12 14.33 -57.35 32.40
CA LYS A 12 14.84 -58.15 31.26
C LYS A 12 13.93 -58.36 30.02
N ILE A 13 14.26 -57.81 28.85
CA ILE A 13 15.37 -58.13 27.92
C ILE A 13 15.06 -59.33 27.01
N VAL A 14 14.84 -58.98 25.73
CA VAL A 14 15.21 -59.68 24.47
C VAL A 14 14.50 -60.99 24.14
N SER A 15 13.75 -60.98 23.05
CA SER A 15 13.95 -61.84 21.86
C SER A 15 12.74 -61.63 20.92
N SER A 16 12.91 -60.97 19.78
CA SER A 16 13.31 -61.57 18.50
C SER A 16 12.10 -61.65 17.56
N SER A 17 12.24 -61.00 16.41
CA SER A 17 11.69 -61.45 15.12
C SER A 17 10.17 -61.29 14.89
N LEU A 18 9.79 -60.15 14.30
CA LEU A 18 9.00 -60.22 13.07
C LEU A 18 9.31 -59.04 12.16
N LEU A 19 10.25 -59.31 11.25
CA LEU A 19 10.48 -58.59 10.01
C LEU A 19 9.20 -58.58 9.15
N VAL A 20 9.20 -57.66 8.17
CA VAL A 20 8.26 -57.51 7.06
C VAL A 20 7.14 -56.48 7.32
N LEU A 21 7.49 -55.20 7.17
CA LEU A 21 6.58 -54.28 6.48
C LEU A 21 7.33 -53.62 5.32
N THR A 22 6.98 -54.14 4.15
CA THR A 22 7.47 -53.87 2.81
C THR A 22 7.44 -52.41 2.42
N PHE A 23 8.63 -51.90 2.10
CA PHE A 23 8.94 -51.02 0.98
C PHE A 23 7.94 -51.17 -0.19
N LEU A 24 7.05 -50.19 -0.41
CA LEU A 24 6.43 -49.97 -1.72
C LEU A 24 5.75 -48.59 -1.81
N CYS A 25 6.55 -47.53 -1.98
CA CYS A 25 6.12 -46.26 -2.55
C CYS A 25 7.33 -45.54 -3.15
N VAL A 26 8.01 -46.19 -4.10
CA VAL A 26 8.98 -45.54 -5.00
C VAL A 26 8.48 -45.75 -6.42
N SER A 27 7.48 -44.95 -6.79
CA SER A 27 7.06 -44.77 -8.18
C SER A 27 6.33 -43.44 -8.34
N PHE A 28 6.87 -42.38 -7.72
CA PHE A 28 6.57 -41.02 -8.18
C PHE A 28 7.45 -40.72 -9.38
N LEU A 29 6.94 -41.13 -10.54
CA LEU A 29 7.08 -40.51 -11.85
C LEU A 29 8.25 -39.53 -11.97
N ALA A 30 9.36 -40.01 -12.53
CA ALA A 30 10.27 -39.16 -13.28
C ALA A 30 9.54 -38.69 -14.56
N MET A 31 8.64 -37.72 -14.43
CA MET A 31 8.24 -36.91 -15.56
C MET A 31 9.44 -36.04 -15.93
N PRO A 32 9.87 -35.99 -17.20
CA PRO A 32 10.72 -34.89 -17.63
C PRO A 32 9.90 -33.62 -17.39
N ILE A 33 10.36 -32.79 -16.45
CA ILE A 33 9.97 -31.39 -16.40
C ILE A 33 10.51 -30.81 -17.70
N ILE A 34 9.73 -30.92 -18.77
CA ILE A 34 9.88 -30.05 -19.93
C ILE A 34 9.62 -28.68 -19.34
N GLY A 35 10.72 -27.96 -19.07
CA GLY A 35 10.70 -26.59 -18.65
C GLY A 35 9.97 -25.81 -19.73
N MET A 36 8.68 -25.61 -19.53
CA MET A 36 8.00 -24.42 -20.03
C MET A 36 8.56 -23.28 -19.18
N ALA A 37 9.77 -22.85 -19.51
CA ALA A 37 10.12 -21.45 -19.35
C ALA A 37 9.24 -20.71 -20.38
N GLU A 38 7.95 -20.59 -20.07
CA GLU A 38 7.12 -19.60 -20.70
C GLU A 38 7.82 -18.26 -20.47
N SER A 39 8.03 -17.57 -21.58
CA SER A 39 8.68 -16.28 -21.66
C SER A 39 7.96 -15.28 -20.74
N ASN A 40 8.46 -15.12 -19.51
CA ASN A 40 8.06 -14.06 -18.59
C ASN A 40 8.54 -12.66 -19.06
N GLN A 41 9.32 -12.56 -20.14
CA GLN A 41 9.88 -11.29 -20.60
C GLN A 41 8.87 -10.38 -21.33
N GLU A 42 7.75 -10.90 -21.83
CA GLU A 42 6.73 -10.07 -22.51
C GLU A 42 5.63 -9.55 -21.56
N GLN A 43 5.43 -10.15 -20.38
CA GLN A 43 4.40 -9.72 -19.44
C GLN A 43 4.84 -8.53 -18.57
N GLU A 44 6.11 -8.44 -18.18
CA GLU A 44 6.60 -7.35 -17.31
C GLU A 44 6.46 -5.94 -17.91
N PRO A 45 6.80 -5.69 -19.19
CA PRO A 45 6.68 -4.35 -19.76
C PRO A 45 5.23 -3.86 -19.82
N MET A 46 4.28 -4.77 -20.07
CA MET A 46 2.85 -4.46 -20.17
C MET A 46 2.24 -4.10 -18.81
N GLU A 47 2.60 -4.83 -17.74
CA GLU A 47 2.12 -4.52 -16.39
C GLU A 47 2.75 -3.23 -15.85
N GLU A 48 4.03 -2.97 -16.10
CA GLU A 48 4.68 -1.73 -15.65
C GLU A 48 4.05 -0.47 -16.29
N ILE A 49 3.73 -0.52 -17.59
CA ILE A 49 3.02 0.58 -18.28
C ILE A 49 1.62 0.78 -17.68
N LYS A 50 0.91 -0.31 -17.38
CA LYS A 50 -0.45 -0.27 -16.84
C LYS A 50 -0.49 0.30 -15.43
N GLU A 51 0.42 -0.12 -14.56
CA GLU A 51 0.58 0.43 -13.21
C GLU A 51 0.94 1.91 -13.25
N SER A 52 1.93 2.26 -14.08
CA SER A 52 2.35 3.64 -14.32
C SER A 52 1.20 4.52 -14.79
N LYS A 53 0.40 4.04 -15.75
CA LYS A 53 -0.78 4.77 -16.26
C LYS A 53 -1.85 4.96 -15.20
N LYS A 54 -2.11 3.94 -14.39
CA LYS A 54 -3.09 4.01 -13.29
C LYS A 54 -2.64 5.05 -12.26
N PHE A 55 -1.40 4.95 -11.80
CA PHE A 55 -0.82 5.88 -10.83
C PHE A 55 -0.91 7.33 -11.33
N ARG A 56 -0.48 7.59 -12.57
CA ARG A 56 -0.52 8.94 -13.15
C ARG A 56 -1.92 9.52 -13.19
N LYS A 57 -2.94 8.71 -13.48
CA LYS A 57 -4.35 9.16 -13.42
C LYS A 57 -4.80 9.47 -12.00
N GLU A 58 -4.45 8.63 -11.04
CA GLU A 58 -4.81 8.81 -9.62
C GLU A 58 -4.20 10.07 -9.02
N PHE A 59 -3.03 10.50 -9.51
CA PHE A 59 -2.28 11.65 -8.99
C PHE A 59 -2.28 12.89 -9.89
N GLY A 60 -3.05 12.88 -10.99
CA GLY A 60 -3.20 14.05 -11.86
C GLY A 60 -1.97 14.37 -12.71
N LEU A 61 -1.19 13.35 -13.06
CA LEU A 61 0.01 13.44 -13.89
C LEU A 61 -0.28 13.09 -15.36
N ASN A 62 0.69 13.31 -16.25
CA ASN A 62 0.56 12.93 -17.65
C ASN A 62 0.50 11.40 -17.79
N SER A 63 -0.64 10.87 -18.26
CA SER A 63 -0.90 9.42 -18.39
C SER A 63 -0.84 8.90 -19.84
N ASP A 64 -0.29 9.70 -20.75
CA ASP A 64 -0.07 9.31 -22.15
C ASP A 64 0.95 8.18 -22.25
N ILE A 65 0.66 7.18 -23.08
CA ILE A 65 1.48 5.97 -23.19
C ILE A 65 2.87 6.28 -23.73
N SER A 66 2.99 7.21 -24.69
CA SER A 66 4.29 7.64 -25.23
C SER A 66 5.16 8.25 -24.14
N HIS A 67 4.61 9.18 -23.35
CA HIS A 67 5.30 9.79 -22.21
C HIS A 67 5.73 8.74 -21.20
N ILE A 68 4.85 7.80 -20.84
CA ILE A 68 5.16 6.72 -19.91
C ILE A 68 6.32 5.85 -20.42
N ASN A 69 6.32 5.48 -21.70
CA ASN A 69 7.39 4.68 -22.29
C ASN A 69 8.72 5.41 -22.25
N ASP A 70 8.73 6.71 -22.54
CA ASP A 70 9.94 7.53 -22.49
C ASP A 70 10.50 7.56 -21.06
N VAL A 71 9.64 7.81 -20.06
CA VAL A 71 10.06 7.85 -18.65
C VAL A 71 10.59 6.49 -18.17
N ILE A 72 9.90 5.39 -18.49
CA ILE A 72 10.34 4.03 -18.12
C ILE A 72 11.67 3.67 -18.80
N SER A 73 11.89 4.13 -20.04
CA SER A 73 13.13 3.85 -20.77
C SER A 73 14.32 4.62 -20.19
N LEU A 74 14.09 5.87 -19.77
CA LEU A 74 15.13 6.74 -19.23
C LEU A 74 15.54 6.37 -17.80
N LYS A 75 14.58 5.94 -16.96
CA LYS A 75 14.81 5.59 -15.54
C LYS A 75 15.58 6.67 -14.77
N GLU A 76 15.27 7.93 -15.06
CA GLU A 76 16.03 9.10 -14.61
C GLU A 76 16.10 9.24 -13.08
N VAL A 77 15.01 8.86 -12.39
CA VAL A 77 14.87 9.02 -10.94
C VAL A 77 14.59 7.66 -10.28
N PRO A 78 15.62 6.88 -9.91
CA PRO A 78 15.46 5.60 -9.22
C PRO A 78 14.62 5.67 -7.94
N GLU A 79 14.74 6.76 -7.20
CA GLU A 79 13.99 7.00 -5.96
C GLU A 79 12.47 7.05 -6.19
N SER A 80 12.03 7.42 -7.39
CA SER A 80 10.61 7.41 -7.74
C SER A 80 10.03 5.99 -7.77
N LYS A 81 10.80 5.03 -8.31
CA LYS A 81 10.41 3.63 -8.37
C LYS A 81 10.37 3.02 -6.96
N GLU A 82 11.33 3.37 -6.11
CA GLU A 82 11.36 2.93 -4.71
C GLU A 82 10.21 3.52 -3.89
N SER A 83 9.95 4.82 -4.03
CA SER A 83 8.97 5.53 -3.19
C SER A 83 7.52 5.27 -3.61
N TYR A 84 7.27 5.16 -4.92
CA TYR A 84 5.92 5.16 -5.49
C TYR A 84 5.61 3.94 -6.36
N GLY A 85 6.57 3.04 -6.58
CA GLY A 85 6.39 1.84 -7.41
C GLY A 85 6.40 2.10 -8.92
N VAL A 86 6.55 3.36 -9.36
CA VAL A 86 6.53 3.75 -10.78
C VAL A 86 7.68 4.70 -11.11
N TRP A 87 8.17 4.64 -12.35
CA TRP A 87 9.14 5.62 -12.85
C TRP A 87 8.49 6.97 -13.10
N LEU A 88 9.11 8.03 -12.59
CA LEU A 88 8.69 9.42 -12.74
C LEU A 88 9.83 10.25 -13.32
N THR A 89 9.46 11.35 -13.98
CA THR A 89 10.43 12.43 -14.27
C THR A 89 10.84 13.13 -12.98
N GLN A 90 11.95 13.87 -13.02
CA GLN A 90 12.39 14.70 -11.88
C GLN A 90 11.32 15.71 -11.44
N ASP A 91 10.59 16.30 -12.39
CA ASP A 91 9.52 17.27 -12.13
C ASP A 91 8.31 16.59 -11.46
N GLU A 92 7.84 15.46 -11.99
CA GLU A 92 6.73 14.69 -11.41
C GLU A 92 7.08 14.23 -9.98
N PHE A 93 8.30 13.73 -9.77
CA PHE A 93 8.75 13.27 -8.45
C PHE A 93 8.83 14.42 -7.44
N SER A 94 9.45 15.55 -7.83
CA SER A 94 9.60 16.72 -6.97
C SER A 94 8.24 17.34 -6.63
N GLU A 95 7.33 17.37 -7.60
CA GLU A 95 5.98 17.88 -7.42
C GLU A 95 5.20 17.02 -6.42
N LEU A 96 5.16 15.70 -6.58
CA LEU A 96 4.48 14.80 -5.65
C LEU A 96 5.06 14.85 -4.25
N LYS A 97 6.39 14.86 -4.12
CA LYS A 97 7.06 14.95 -2.83
C LYS A 97 6.65 16.22 -2.09
N ASN A 98 6.76 17.37 -2.74
CA ASN A 98 6.34 18.66 -2.18
C ASN A 98 4.84 18.65 -1.81
N ARG A 99 4.02 18.02 -2.64
CA ARG A 99 2.58 17.91 -2.42
C ARG A 99 2.26 17.12 -1.15
N PHE A 100 2.85 15.93 -0.98
CA PHE A 100 2.63 15.10 0.20
C PHE A 100 3.21 15.71 1.47
N GLU A 101 4.43 16.26 1.43
CA GLU A 101 5.02 16.96 2.57
C GLU A 101 4.14 18.12 3.05
N LYS A 102 3.56 18.87 2.10
CA LYS A 102 2.61 19.94 2.41
C LYS A 102 1.32 19.41 3.01
N GLN A 103 0.74 18.36 2.43
CA GLN A 103 -0.49 17.75 2.95
C GLN A 103 -0.31 17.16 4.35
N GLU A 104 0.81 16.48 4.60
CA GLU A 104 1.16 15.90 5.90
C GLU A 104 1.23 16.97 7.00
N LYS A 105 1.73 18.16 6.66
CA LYS A 105 1.80 19.29 7.57
C LYS A 105 0.46 20.01 7.74
N GLU A 106 -0.19 20.39 6.64
CA GLU A 106 -1.30 21.35 6.68
C GLU A 106 -2.65 20.69 6.95
N VAL A 107 -2.92 19.49 6.42
CA VAL A 107 -4.23 18.82 6.59
C VAL A 107 -4.57 18.58 8.06
N PRO A 108 -3.64 18.09 8.92
CA PRO A 108 -3.93 17.96 10.35
C PRO A 108 -4.21 19.29 11.03
N GLU A 109 -3.51 20.37 10.67
CA GLU A 109 -3.74 21.72 11.22
C GLU A 109 -5.15 22.22 10.87
N ILE A 110 -5.57 22.02 9.61
CA ILE A 110 -6.92 22.37 9.14
C ILE A 110 -7.98 21.59 9.92
N ILE A 111 -7.81 20.28 10.07
CA ILE A 111 -8.75 19.42 10.81
C ILE A 111 -8.84 19.86 12.27
N ASN A 112 -7.70 20.15 12.90
CA ASN A 112 -7.67 20.62 14.28
C ASN A 112 -8.38 21.96 14.44
N TYR A 113 -8.15 22.90 13.52
CA TYR A 113 -8.83 24.19 13.54
C TYR A 113 -10.34 24.05 13.40
N ILE A 114 -10.81 23.20 12.47
CA ILE A 114 -12.23 22.92 12.29
C ILE A 114 -12.84 22.34 13.56
N LYS A 115 -12.21 21.32 14.15
CA LYS A 115 -12.71 20.68 15.40
C LYS A 115 -12.77 21.63 16.60
N GLN A 116 -11.92 22.66 16.63
CA GLN A 116 -11.92 23.66 17.69
C GLN A 116 -12.93 24.79 17.46
N SER A 117 -13.30 25.04 16.20
CA SER A 117 -14.07 26.23 15.81
C SER A 117 -15.50 25.92 15.38
N ILE A 118 -15.77 24.68 14.97
CA ILE A 118 -17.03 24.24 14.38
C ILE A 118 -17.50 22.99 15.15
N PRO A 119 -18.79 22.92 15.55
CA PRO A 119 -19.33 21.73 16.21
C PRO A 119 -19.15 20.48 15.35
N GLU A 120 -18.85 19.35 15.99
CA GLU A 120 -18.53 18.10 15.28
C GLU A 120 -19.69 17.62 14.41
N GLU A 121 -20.94 17.79 14.88
CA GLU A 121 -22.16 17.46 14.14
C GLU A 121 -22.38 18.32 12.88
N GLU A 122 -21.67 19.44 12.76
CA GLU A 122 -21.74 20.33 11.61
C GLU A 122 -20.62 20.08 10.58
N PHE A 123 -19.58 19.34 10.97
CA PHE A 123 -18.48 18.97 10.08
C PHE A 123 -18.85 17.71 9.27
N GLY A 124 -19.00 17.87 7.96
CA GLY A 124 -19.32 16.78 7.03
C GLY A 124 -18.11 15.95 6.59
N GLY A 125 -16.90 16.38 6.96
CA GLY A 125 -15.65 15.70 6.62
C GLY A 125 -14.77 16.50 5.68
N LEU A 126 -13.53 16.00 5.52
CA LEU A 126 -12.50 16.54 4.63
C LEU A 126 -12.00 15.42 3.74
N TYR A 127 -11.83 15.72 2.46
CA TYR A 127 -11.27 14.82 1.45
C TYR A 127 -10.21 15.55 0.63
N VAL A 128 -9.16 14.83 0.22
CA VAL A 128 -8.10 15.36 -0.65
C VAL A 128 -8.15 14.63 -1.99
N ASP A 129 -8.43 15.37 -3.05
CA ASP A 129 -8.44 14.85 -4.42
C ASP A 129 -7.04 14.88 -5.01
N GLN A 130 -6.37 13.73 -5.01
CA GLN A 130 -5.03 13.61 -5.58
C GLN A 130 -5.02 13.74 -7.11
N SER A 131 -6.13 13.40 -7.77
CA SER A 131 -6.24 13.47 -9.22
C SER A 131 -6.32 14.92 -9.72
N ASP A 132 -6.82 15.82 -8.86
CA ASP A 132 -6.79 17.27 -9.07
C ASP A 132 -5.69 17.93 -8.22
N LYS A 133 -4.47 17.42 -8.32
CA LYS A 133 -3.26 18.02 -7.70
C LYS A 133 -3.34 18.24 -6.20
N GLY A 134 -4.10 17.41 -5.49
CA GLY A 134 -4.24 17.49 -4.04
C GLY A 134 -5.22 18.56 -3.56
N VAL A 135 -6.24 18.90 -4.36
CA VAL A 135 -7.31 19.82 -3.94
C VAL A 135 -8.02 19.26 -2.71
N VAL A 136 -8.09 20.08 -1.66
CA VAL A 136 -8.79 19.74 -0.43
C VAL A 136 -10.23 20.21 -0.52
N THR A 137 -11.18 19.31 -0.28
CA THR A 137 -12.61 19.59 -0.19
C THR A 137 -13.05 19.41 1.27
N ILE A 138 -13.79 20.38 1.78
CA ILE A 138 -14.31 20.39 3.15
C ILE A 138 -15.81 20.56 3.04
N THR A 139 -16.55 19.68 3.71
CA THR A 139 -18.02 19.66 3.65
C THR A 139 -18.60 19.96 5.03
N PHE A 140 -19.79 20.56 5.04
CA PHE A 140 -20.52 20.94 6.25
C PHE A 140 -21.98 20.56 6.11
N THR A 141 -22.63 20.18 7.21
CA THR A 141 -24.03 19.71 7.20
C THR A 141 -25.04 20.87 7.29
N LYS A 142 -24.61 22.05 7.74
CA LYS A 142 -25.43 23.27 7.83
C LYS A 142 -24.93 24.41 6.92
N ASP A 143 -25.75 25.44 6.76
CA ASP A 143 -25.44 26.62 5.94
C ASP A 143 -24.16 27.33 6.43
N LEU A 144 -23.19 27.46 5.53
CA LEU A 144 -21.86 28.05 5.73
C LEU A 144 -21.89 29.53 6.15
N LYS A 145 -23.03 30.23 5.99
CA LYS A 145 -23.15 31.65 6.33
C LYS A 145 -22.78 31.96 7.78
N ASN A 146 -22.98 31.01 8.69
CA ASN A 146 -22.64 31.18 10.11
C ASN A 146 -21.13 31.07 10.38
N TYR A 147 -20.33 30.57 9.42
CA TYR A 147 -18.91 30.27 9.60
C TYR A 147 -18.00 31.07 8.67
N MET A 148 -18.46 32.22 8.16
CA MET A 148 -17.67 33.01 7.19
C MET A 148 -16.29 33.41 7.71
N LYS A 149 -16.13 33.62 9.03
CA LYS A 149 -14.85 33.94 9.65
C LYS A 149 -13.91 32.75 9.63
N GLU A 150 -14.39 31.60 10.09
CA GLU A 150 -13.69 30.32 10.14
C GLU A 150 -13.30 29.89 8.72
N MET A 151 -14.19 30.05 7.75
CA MET A 151 -13.90 29.78 6.33
C MET A 151 -12.78 30.66 5.77
N LYS A 152 -12.70 31.93 6.21
CA LYS A 152 -11.61 32.83 5.80
C LYS A 152 -10.27 32.39 6.40
N GLU A 153 -10.26 31.90 7.64
CA GLU A 153 -9.05 31.36 8.27
C GLU A 153 -8.62 30.06 7.59
N ILE A 154 -9.54 29.11 7.35
CA ILE A 154 -9.27 27.86 6.63
C ILE A 154 -8.68 28.13 5.24
N LYS A 155 -9.21 29.12 4.51
CA LYS A 155 -8.65 29.56 3.20
C LYS A 155 -7.21 30.08 3.25
N LYS A 156 -6.69 30.48 4.41
CA LYS A 156 -5.26 30.85 4.52
C LYS A 156 -4.36 29.63 4.46
N TYR A 157 -4.85 28.49 4.94
CA TYR A 157 -4.15 27.22 4.89
C TYR A 157 -4.26 26.55 3.51
N ILE A 158 -5.28 26.89 2.71
CA ILE A 158 -5.55 26.20 1.44
C ILE A 158 -5.87 27.20 0.34
N LYS A 159 -5.10 27.19 -0.77
CA LYS A 159 -5.58 27.77 -2.05
C LYS A 159 -6.76 26.90 -2.53
N MET A 160 -7.98 27.21 -2.09
CA MET A 160 -9.14 26.31 -2.23
C MET A 160 -10.25 26.90 -3.11
N ILE A 161 -10.86 26.03 -3.93
CA ILE A 161 -12.19 26.21 -4.52
C ILE A 161 -13.18 25.63 -3.50
N ILE A 162 -14.09 26.46 -2.97
CA ILE A 162 -15.23 26.01 -2.16
C ILE A 162 -16.40 25.80 -3.13
N LYS A 163 -17.00 24.61 -3.14
CA LYS A 163 -18.26 24.33 -3.84
C LYS A 163 -19.36 24.05 -2.83
#